data_AF-A0A371FK18-F1
#
_entry.id   AF-A0A371FK18-F1
#
_cell.length_a   1.000
_cell.length_b   1.000
_cell.length_c   1.000
_cell.angle_alpha   90.00
_cell.angle_beta   90.00
_cell.angle_gamma   90.00
#
_symmetry.space_group_name_H-M   'P 1'
#
loop_
_entity.id
_entity.type
_entity.pdbx_description
1 polymer ?
#
loop_
_entity_poly.entity_id
_entity_poly.type
_entity_poly.pdbx_seq_one_letter_code
_entity_poly.pdbx_strand_id
1 'polypeptide(L)'
;MLVVEELYKEAVLNTERKLIIFNGELDHYPPFFYPKLAALTKTLLPMMETVYYIHNFKGRNGGTLFRCYPGPWKVLRRVGSIYVCLHQQNSMPSLKEVALEILPSA
;
A
#
# COMPACT_ATOMS: atom_id res chain seq x y z
N MET A 1 6.38 11.15 19.80
CA MET A 1 5.40 11.50 18.75
C MET A 1 5.96 10.93 17.46
N LEU A 2 5.12 10.35 16.59
CA LEU A 2 5.62 9.68 15.38
C LEU A 2 5.79 10.74 14.28
N VAL A 3 6.93 10.73 13.58
CA VAL A 3 7.32 11.77 12.59
C VAL A 3 6.22 12.07 11.57
N VAL A 4 5.47 11.04 11.17
CA VAL A 4 4.36 11.17 10.21
C VAL A 4 3.18 11.98 10.78
N GLU A 5 2.91 11.87 12.08
CA GLU A 5 1.86 12.63 12.75
C GLU A 5 2.21 14.12 12.86
N GLU A 6 3.49 14.41 13.12
CA GLU A 6 4.03 15.78 13.15
C GLU A 6 3.91 16.43 11.78
N LEU A 7 4.36 15.71 10.75
CA LEU A 7 4.26 16.16 9.36
C LEU A 7 2.82 16.47 8.95
N TYR A 8 1.86 15.61 9.33
CA TYR A 8 0.44 15.85 9.05
C TYR A 8 -0.06 17.11 9.77
N LYS A 9 0.26 17.29 11.05
CA LYS A 9 -0.16 18.46 11.83
C LYS A 9 0.40 19.75 11.27
N GLU A 10 1.66 19.76 10.87
CA GLU A 10 2.35 20.95 10.37
C GLU A 10 1.96 21.30 8.93
N ALA A 11 1.88 20.31 8.04
CA ALA A 11 1.74 20.55 6.61
C ALA A 11 0.30 20.43 6.08
N VAL A 12 -0.61 19.77 6.83
CA VAL A 12 -1.92 19.34 6.31
C VAL A 12 -3.09 19.87 7.14
N LEU A 13 -3.09 19.67 8.47
CA LEU A 13 -4.27 19.78 9.36
C LEU A 13 -5.08 21.10 9.26
N ASN A 14 -4.48 22.19 8.76
CA ASN A 14 -5.14 23.49 8.56
C ASN A 14 -5.01 24.02 7.12
N THR A 15 -4.93 23.13 6.14
CA THR A 15 -4.75 23.47 4.72
C THR A 15 -5.67 22.61 3.84
N GLU A 16 -5.76 22.95 2.55
CA GLU A 16 -6.42 22.09 1.54
C GLU A 16 -5.48 21.02 0.96
N ARG A 17 -4.23 20.93 1.46
CA ARG A 17 -3.25 19.96 0.94
C ARG A 17 -3.64 18.55 1.35
N LYS A 18 -3.25 17.58 0.52
CA LYS A 18 -3.48 16.15 0.73
C LYS A 18 -2.15 15.47 1.00
N LEU A 19 -2.10 14.59 2.00
CA LEU A 19 -0.92 13.76 2.27
C LEU A 19 -1.13 12.39 1.64
N ILE A 20 -0.21 12.03 0.75
CA ILE A 20 -0.16 10.74 0.05
C ILE A 20 1.13 10.04 0.46
N ILE A 21 1.02 8.77 0.87
CA ILE A 21 2.18 7.95 1.27
C ILE A 21 2.40 6.87 0.22
N PHE A 22 3.64 6.75 -0.27
CA PHE A 22 4.06 5.66 -1.16
C PHE A 22 5.00 4.72 -0.41
N ASN A 23 4.73 3.42 -0.50
CA ASN A 23 5.53 2.36 0.11
C ASN A 23 5.80 2.59 1.61
N GLY A 24 4.86 3.23 2.31
CA GLY A 24 4.91 3.29 3.76
C GLY A 24 4.68 1.89 4.32
N GLU A 25 5.49 1.50 5.29
CA GLU A 25 5.25 0.28 6.08
C GLU A 25 4.00 0.51 6.95
N LEU A 26 2.83 0.24 6.37
CA LEU A 26 1.55 0.16 7.07
C LEU A 26 1.36 -1.26 7.60
N ASP A 27 2.27 -1.71 8.46
CA ASP A 27 2.16 -3.03 9.03
C ASP A 27 1.05 -3.09 10.09
N HIS A 28 0.39 -4.25 10.17
CA HIS A 28 -0.59 -4.52 11.22
C HIS A 28 0.15 -4.86 12.51
N TYR A 29 0.35 -3.85 13.35
CA TYR A 29 1.02 -4.03 14.63
C TYR A 29 0.05 -4.57 15.70
N PRO A 30 0.35 -5.71 16.35
CA PRO A 30 -0.46 -6.23 17.44
C PRO A 30 -0.58 -5.19 18.57
N PRO A 31 -1.81 -4.77 18.97
CA PRO A 31 -2.00 -3.70 19.93
C PRO A 31 -1.36 -3.95 21.29
N PHE A 32 -1.24 -5.22 21.70
CA PHE A 32 -0.64 -5.61 22.97
C PHE A 32 0.85 -5.26 23.06
N PHE A 33 1.60 -5.46 21.97
CA PHE A 33 3.05 -5.20 21.93
C PHE A 33 3.37 -3.77 21.46
N TYR A 34 2.52 -3.20 20.61
CA TYR A 34 2.78 -1.92 19.94
C TYR A 34 1.56 -0.99 19.97
N PRO A 35 1.09 -0.58 21.15
CA PRO A 35 -0.16 0.17 21.31
C PRO A 35 -0.15 1.50 20.55
N LYS A 36 0.99 2.19 20.48
CA LYS A 36 1.13 3.48 19.77
C LYS A 36 0.99 3.33 18.25
N LEU A 37 1.57 2.27 17.66
CA LEU A 37 1.48 2.01 16.22
C LEU A 37 0.08 1.50 15.84
N ALA A 38 -0.48 0.61 16.66
CA ALA A 38 -1.86 0.16 16.50
C ALA A 38 -2.85 1.33 16.58
N ALA A 39 -2.63 2.32 17.45
CA ALA A 39 -3.46 3.51 17.53
C ALA A 39 -3.44 4.33 16.22
N LEU A 40 -2.29 4.47 15.56
CA LEU A 40 -2.20 5.22 14.29
C LEU A 40 -3.11 4.66 13.20
N THR A 41 -3.28 3.33 13.12
CA THR A 41 -4.20 2.70 12.14
C THR A 41 -5.64 3.13 12.33
N LYS A 42 -6.02 3.57 13.53
CA LYS A 42 -7.37 4.05 13.86
C LYS A 42 -7.49 5.57 13.89
N THR A 43 -6.39 6.29 14.09
CA THR A 43 -6.40 7.75 14.24
C THR A 43 -5.85 8.46 13.01
N LEU A 44 -4.54 8.37 12.77
CA LEU A 44 -3.83 9.15 11.75
C LEU A 44 -4.04 8.63 10.33
N LEU A 45 -3.96 7.31 10.14
CA LEU A 45 -3.99 6.69 8.82
C LEU A 45 -5.35 6.88 8.10
N PRO A 46 -6.51 6.85 8.78
CA PRO A 46 -7.79 7.19 8.16
C PRO A 46 -7.93 8.67 7.74
N MET A 47 -7.12 9.58 8.29
CA MET A 47 -7.13 11.00 7.92
C MET A 47 -6.27 11.30 6.68
N MET A 48 -5.44 10.34 6.26
CA MET A 48 -4.66 10.47 5.04
C MET A 48 -5.51 10.10 3.84
N GLU A 49 -5.32 10.81 2.72
CA GLU A 49 -6.18 10.59 1.56
C GLU A 49 -5.99 9.20 0.95
N THR A 50 -4.76 8.73 0.83
CA THR A 50 -4.47 7.38 0.33
C THR A 50 -3.04 6.94 0.67
N VAL A 51 -2.87 5.66 1.02
CA VAL A 51 -1.56 4.99 1.04
C VAL A 51 -1.46 4.07 -0.17
N TYR A 52 -0.41 4.24 -0.96
CA TYR A 52 -0.08 3.36 -2.08
C TYR A 52 1.07 2.43 -1.73
N TYR A 53 0.88 1.14 -1.95
CA TYR A 53 1.99 0.17 -2.03
C TYR A 53 2.23 -0.19 -3.50
N ILE A 54 3.49 -0.17 -3.92
CA ILE A 54 3.91 -0.46 -5.30
C ILE A 54 5.20 -1.29 -5.26
N HIS A 55 5.15 -2.52 -5.76
CA HIS A 55 6.32 -3.35 -6.02
C HIS A 55 6.34 -3.85 -7.47
N ASN A 56 7.45 -3.62 -8.18
CA ASN A 56 7.58 -3.96 -9.59
C ASN A 56 8.41 -5.25 -9.78
N PHE A 57 7.79 -6.23 -10.44
CA PHE A 57 8.41 -7.48 -10.88
C PHE A 57 8.94 -7.31 -12.30
N LYS A 58 10.24 -7.56 -12.48
CA LYS A 58 10.93 -7.46 -13.79
C LYS A 58 10.97 -8.83 -14.46
N GLY A 59 11.12 -8.85 -15.79
CA GLY A 59 11.25 -10.08 -16.58
C GLY A 59 10.21 -10.16 -17.69
N ARG A 60 10.22 -11.28 -18.45
CA ARG A 60 9.33 -11.51 -19.61
C ARG A 60 7.86 -11.34 -19.27
N ASN A 61 7.45 -11.82 -18.09
CA ASN A 61 6.07 -11.76 -17.59
C ASN A 61 5.92 -10.78 -16.42
N GLY A 62 6.71 -9.69 -16.41
CA GLY A 62 6.71 -8.70 -15.33
C GLY A 62 5.34 -8.09 -15.03
N GLY A 63 5.23 -7.44 -13.88
CA GLY A 63 3.99 -6.84 -13.38
C GLY A 63 4.22 -6.00 -12.13
N THR A 64 3.16 -5.44 -11.59
CA THR A 64 3.18 -4.53 -10.45
C THR A 64 2.21 -5.03 -9.39
N LEU A 65 2.70 -5.40 -8.21
CA LEU A 65 1.86 -5.57 -7.03
C LEU A 65 1.51 -4.17 -6.50
N PHE A 66 0.22 -3.90 -6.39
CA PHE A 66 -0.34 -2.59 -6.09
C PHE A 66 -1.42 -2.69 -5.00
N ARG A 67 -1.44 -1.73 -4.08
CA ARG A 67 -2.59 -1.51 -3.18
C ARG A 67 -2.82 -0.03 -2.97
N CYS A 68 -4.09 0.37 -3.04
CA CYS A 68 -4.59 1.67 -2.60
C CYS A 68 -5.38 1.43 -1.30
N TYR A 69 -4.85 1.85 -0.15
CA TYR A 69 -5.55 1.67 1.13
C TYR A 69 -6.61 2.75 1.35
N PRO A 70 -7.82 2.40 1.85
CA PRO A 70 -8.31 1.05 2.10
C PRO A 70 -8.81 0.39 0.81
N GLY A 71 -8.25 -0.76 0.47
CA GLY A 71 -8.59 -1.49 -0.75
C GLY A 71 -7.83 -2.82 -0.84
N PRO A 72 -8.22 -3.71 -1.76
CA PRO A 72 -7.56 -5.00 -1.94
C PRO A 72 -6.20 -4.85 -2.61
N TRP A 73 -5.35 -5.86 -2.43
CA TRP A 73 -4.12 -6.04 -3.19
C TRP A 73 -4.46 -6.45 -4.62
N LYS A 74 -3.76 -5.87 -5.59
CA LYS A 74 -3.94 -6.13 -7.02
C LYS A 74 -2.59 -6.42 -7.66
N VAL A 75 -2.52 -7.39 -8.55
CA VAL A 75 -1.37 -7.60 -9.44
C VAL A 75 -1.76 -7.07 -10.82
N LEU A 76 -1.05 -6.04 -11.27
CA LEU A 76 -1.30 -5.35 -12.53
C LEU A 76 -0.22 -5.72 -13.54
N ARG A 77 -0.58 -5.85 -14.83
CA ARG A 77 0.38 -5.97 -15.92
C ARG A 77 0.11 -4.89 -16.96
N ARG A 78 1.18 -4.28 -17.46
CA ARG A 78 1.10 -3.32 -18.56
C ARG A 78 1.00 -4.08 -19.89
N VAL A 79 -0.04 -3.79 -20.66
CA VAL A 79 -0.25 -4.31 -22.02
C VAL A 79 -0.38 -3.09 -22.94
N GLY A 80 0.67 -2.76 -23.68
CA GLY A 80 0.72 -1.51 -24.45
C GLY A 80 0.69 -0.27 -23.55
N SER A 81 -0.36 0.56 -23.70
CA SER A 81 -0.59 1.77 -22.91
C SER A 81 -1.52 1.57 -21.70
N ILE A 82 -2.12 0.38 -21.55
CA ILE A 82 -3.10 0.11 -20.50
C ILE A 82 -2.53 -0.82 -19.42
N TYR A 83 -3.13 -0.77 -18.24
CA TYR A 83 -2.88 -1.71 -17.15
C TYR A 83 -4.08 -2.65 -17.00
N VAL A 84 -3.80 -3.96 -16.97
CA VAL A 84 -4.79 -5.01 -16.76
C VAL A 84 -4.58 -5.60 -15.38
N CYS A 85 -5.67 -5.80 -14.62
CA CYS A 85 -5.63 -6.47 -13.32
C CYS A 85 -5.64 -7.99 -13.54
N LEU A 86 -4.55 -8.65 -13.20
CA LEU A 86 -4.38 -10.10 -13.34
C LEU A 86 -4.93 -10.87 -12.14
N HIS A 87 -4.79 -10.30 -10.94
CA HIS A 87 -5.18 -10.94 -9.69
C HIS A 87 -5.60 -9.90 -8.65
N GLN A 88 -6.53 -10.26 -7.77
CA GLN A 88 -6.97 -9.42 -6.66
C GLN A 88 -7.24 -10.26 -5.40
N GLN A 89 -6.77 -9.80 -4.25
CA GLN A 89 -7.03 -10.45 -2.96
C GLN A 89 -7.01 -9.48 -1.78
N ASN A 90 -7.60 -9.89 -0.64
CA ASN A 90 -7.72 -9.04 0.55
C ASN A 90 -6.46 -9.04 1.43
N SER A 91 -5.77 -10.19 1.53
CA SER A 91 -4.51 -10.34 2.26
C SER A 91 -3.30 -9.99 1.38
N MET A 92 -2.22 -9.50 1.98
CA MET A 92 -0.99 -9.21 1.22
C MET A 92 -0.38 -10.52 0.68
N PRO A 93 -0.23 -10.68 -0.64
CA PRO A 93 0.52 -11.81 -1.17
C PRO A 93 2.02 -11.65 -0.88
N SER A 94 2.72 -12.76 -0.76
CA SER A 94 4.19 -12.70 -0.67
C SER A 94 4.80 -12.33 -2.03
N LEU A 95 5.98 -11.71 -2.05
CA LEU A 95 6.68 -11.44 -3.32
C LEU A 95 6.97 -12.73 -4.10
N LYS A 96 7.23 -13.83 -3.38
CA LYS A 96 7.46 -15.15 -3.97
C LYS A 96 6.21 -15.68 -4.67
N GLU A 97 5.06 -15.62 -4.01
CA GLU A 97 3.76 -16.02 -4.54
C GLU A 97 3.42 -15.21 -5.82
N VAL A 98 3.61 -13.89 -5.79
CA VAL A 98 3.38 -13.07 -6.98
C VAL A 98 4.29 -13.49 -8.13
N ALA A 99 5.58 -13.69 -7.85
CA ALA A 99 6.58 -13.99 -8.88
C ALA A 99 6.43 -15.40 -9.48
N LEU A 100 6.10 -16.40 -8.66
CA LEU A 100 6.15 -17.82 -9.06
C LEU A 100 4.77 -18.39 -9.39
N GLU A 101 3.70 -17.84 -8.82
CA GLU A 101 2.36 -18.44 -8.93
C GLU A 101 1.42 -17.53 -9.72
N ILE A 102 1.41 -16.22 -9.43
CA ILE A 102 0.45 -15.30 -10.06
C ILE A 102 0.91 -14.85 -11.44
N LEU A 103 2.11 -14.26 -11.56
CA LEU A 103 2.58 -13.71 -12.84
C LEU A 103 2.78 -14.77 -13.94
N PRO A 104 3.27 -16.00 -13.66
CA PRO A 104 3.43 -17.02 -14.68
C PRO A 104 2.11 -17.65 -15.15
N SER A 105 1.06 -17.64 -14.32
CA SER A 105 -0.23 -18.28 -14.61
C SER A 105 -1.21 -17.39 -15.37
N ALA A 106 -0.84 -16.13 -15.62
CA ALA A 106 -1.70 -15.09 -16.18
C ALA A 106 -1.20 -14.56 -17.53
#